data_AF-A0A6B2CJX5-F1
#
_entry.id   AF-A0A6B2CJX5-F1
#
_cell.length_a   1.000
_cell.length_b   1.000
_cell.length_c   1.000
_cell.angle_alpha   90.00
_cell.angle_beta   90.00
_cell.angle_gamma   90.00
#
_symmetry.space_group_name_H-M   'P 1'
#
loop_
_entity.id
_entity.type
_entity.pdbx_description
1 polymer ?
#
loop_
_entity_poly.entity_id
_entity_poly.type
_entity_poly.pdbx_seq_one_letter_code
_entity_poly.pdbx_strand_id
1 'polypeptide(L)'
;MLKDEVLIVGDGAREHAIAVKLADSVHEPRIHALMTHRNPGIESIVRQTGGRVIISSLDAKGVAKAINEVNPDIVVIGPEESQFAGAADKAIEMGVPTFGVPRRLAVIEQNKAFARELMWKHKIPGRLAFRAFKDAGDAVEYIKNAGSVAIKPARQAGGKGVRVFWENLAYLRDAMGMAKASQVIDAARSVSKYSDIEDLIIIEEAVTGVEYTVQVITDGYSIIALPPIQDHPHAFDYDVGPECGGMGSIVGPGPRLPFLLDDEYWESVDIVKRTIEALQREVGDRYVGVLSGQFMLTTYGPTLIEYYSRFGDPEVTNALALLEADLLELIEAAVEGRLSSVKYSFRDNTVAITKAVAPVGYPHNRDMAINRTITINESAIAKLGCSLFYGSIERINGAYRTLGSRAVEVMALGNTYQDAYSTVERCVSQVSSPDWQLFHRLDIGSPELVSRRIAEAETIRQVYTWRRLHGLGKVRVDWVPGRRPIVYDYS
;
A
#
# COMPACT_ATOMS: atom_id res chain seq x y z
N MET A 1 32.79 2.71 2.75
CA MET A 1 32.58 1.41 2.09
C MET A 1 31.08 1.27 1.92
N LEU A 2 30.64 0.73 0.79
CA LEU A 2 29.25 0.34 0.64
C LEU A 2 28.94 -0.73 1.69
N LYS A 3 27.68 -0.75 2.12
CA LYS A 3 27.10 -1.64 3.11
C LYS A 3 26.76 -2.92 2.37
N ASP A 4 27.55 -3.95 2.62
CA ASP A 4 27.49 -5.18 1.85
C ASP A 4 26.61 -6.22 2.57
N GLU A 5 26.25 -6.02 3.84
CA GLU A 5 25.42 -6.94 4.62
C GLU A 5 24.02 -6.34 4.89
N VAL A 6 23.01 -6.79 4.14
CA VAL A 6 21.64 -6.24 4.17
C VAL A 6 20.68 -7.20 4.87
N LEU A 7 19.98 -6.76 5.92
CA LEU A 7 18.90 -7.54 6.57
C LEU A 7 17.53 -7.04 6.13
N ILE A 8 16.78 -7.88 5.42
CA ILE A 8 15.36 -7.63 5.09
C ILE A 8 14.48 -8.20 6.20
N VAL A 9 13.50 -7.42 6.65
CA VAL A 9 12.48 -7.86 7.63
C VAL A 9 11.14 -7.99 6.91
N GLY A 10 10.58 -9.20 6.88
CA GLY A 10 9.29 -9.54 6.27
C GLY A 10 9.37 -10.71 5.31
N ASP A 11 8.20 -11.24 4.95
CA ASP A 11 8.05 -12.52 4.26
C ASP A 11 6.97 -12.54 3.16
N GLY A 12 6.53 -11.36 2.71
CA GLY A 12 5.57 -11.18 1.64
C GLY A 12 6.19 -10.99 0.25
N ALA A 13 5.31 -10.75 -0.73
CA ALA A 13 5.70 -10.53 -2.13
C ALA A 13 6.47 -9.21 -2.28
N ARG A 14 6.11 -8.19 -1.51
CA ARG A 14 6.89 -6.95 -1.41
C ARG A 14 8.33 -7.18 -0.97
N GLU A 15 8.54 -7.93 0.10
CA GLU A 15 9.91 -8.19 0.58
C GLU A 15 10.70 -9.06 -0.41
N HIS A 16 10.03 -9.97 -1.12
CA HIS A 16 10.67 -10.70 -2.21
C HIS A 16 11.06 -9.78 -3.38
N ALA A 17 10.20 -8.83 -3.77
CA ALA A 17 10.53 -7.85 -4.81
C ALA A 17 11.71 -6.95 -4.42
N ILE A 18 11.76 -6.53 -3.15
CA ILE A 18 12.90 -5.77 -2.60
C ILE A 18 14.17 -6.63 -2.63
N ALA A 19 14.09 -7.91 -2.21
CA ALA A 19 15.23 -8.83 -2.22
C ALA A 19 15.78 -9.06 -3.64
N VAL A 20 14.91 -9.27 -4.63
CA VAL A 20 15.32 -9.40 -6.03
C VAL A 20 16.04 -8.14 -6.49
N LYS A 21 15.47 -6.96 -6.23
CA LYS A 21 16.05 -5.70 -6.71
C LYS A 21 17.37 -5.35 -6.02
N LEU A 22 17.54 -5.74 -4.75
CA LEU A 22 18.82 -5.63 -4.04
C LEU A 22 19.86 -6.60 -4.59
N ALA A 23 19.46 -7.82 -4.96
CA ALA A 23 20.35 -8.81 -5.56
C ALA A 23 20.82 -8.42 -6.98
N ASP A 24 20.07 -7.56 -7.67
CA ASP A 24 20.46 -6.97 -8.96
C ASP A 24 21.52 -5.85 -8.81
N SER A 25 21.88 -5.47 -7.58
CA SER A 25 22.87 -4.41 -7.33
C SER A 25 24.25 -4.80 -7.86
N VAL A 26 24.96 -3.83 -8.44
CA VAL A 26 26.34 -4.02 -8.94
C VAL A 26 27.36 -4.23 -7.83
N HIS A 27 26.97 -3.96 -6.58
CA HIS A 27 27.80 -4.12 -5.39
C HIS A 27 27.69 -5.52 -4.77
N GLU A 28 26.84 -6.39 -5.32
CA GLU A 28 26.68 -7.79 -4.92
C GLU A 28 26.49 -7.99 -3.39
N PRO A 29 25.50 -7.31 -2.76
CA PRO A 29 25.32 -7.40 -1.32
C PRO A 29 24.93 -8.81 -0.87
N ARG A 30 25.41 -9.22 0.31
CA ARG A 30 24.91 -10.38 1.03
C ARG A 30 23.57 -10.05 1.66
N ILE A 31 22.52 -10.76 1.25
CA ILE A 31 21.15 -10.50 1.72
C ILE A 31 20.76 -11.53 2.77
N HIS A 32 20.42 -11.05 3.96
CA HIS A 32 19.80 -11.80 5.05
C HIS A 32 18.32 -11.51 5.11
N ALA A 33 17.55 -12.45 5.67
CA ALA A 33 16.12 -12.27 5.86
C ALA A 33 15.66 -12.73 7.24
N LEU A 34 14.90 -11.87 7.91
CA LEU A 34 14.12 -12.20 9.08
C LEU A 34 12.66 -12.44 8.65
N MET A 35 12.18 -13.66 8.84
CA MET A 35 10.85 -14.10 8.40
C MET A 35 10.10 -14.87 9.49
N THR A 36 8.76 -14.88 9.44
CA THR A 36 7.93 -15.75 10.32
C THR A 36 7.79 -17.16 9.77
N HIS A 37 7.91 -17.31 8.45
CA HIS A 37 7.85 -18.57 7.72
C HIS A 37 8.87 -18.54 6.56
N ARG A 38 9.17 -19.70 5.96
CA ARG A 38 10.12 -19.74 4.84
C ARG A 38 9.41 -19.39 3.53
N ASN A 39 9.45 -18.11 3.16
CA ASN A 39 9.07 -17.66 1.82
C ASN A 39 10.08 -18.21 0.79
N PRO A 40 9.65 -19.01 -0.20
CA PRO A 40 10.58 -19.69 -1.13
C PRO A 40 11.39 -18.75 -2.02
N GLY A 41 10.79 -17.62 -2.40
CA GLY A 41 11.45 -16.61 -3.23
C GLY A 41 12.58 -15.91 -2.49
N ILE A 42 12.26 -15.38 -1.30
CA ILE A 42 13.24 -14.72 -0.44
C ILE A 42 14.37 -15.68 -0.06
N GLU A 43 14.04 -16.92 0.33
CA GLU A 43 15.04 -17.94 0.65
C GLU A 43 15.98 -18.25 -0.52
N SER A 44 15.46 -18.24 -1.76
CA SER A 44 16.29 -18.43 -2.95
C SER A 44 17.30 -17.29 -3.12
N ILE A 45 16.88 -16.03 -2.93
CA ILE A 45 17.75 -14.85 -3.01
C ILE A 45 18.79 -14.85 -1.89
N VAL A 46 18.39 -15.16 -0.67
CA VAL A 46 19.31 -15.27 0.48
C VAL A 46 20.37 -16.34 0.20
N ARG A 47 19.99 -17.49 -0.35
CA ARG A 47 20.95 -18.54 -0.74
C ARG A 47 21.86 -18.09 -1.87
N GLN A 48 21.33 -17.42 -2.89
CA GLN A 48 22.09 -16.92 -4.04
C GLN A 48 23.18 -15.93 -3.62
N THR A 49 22.87 -15.03 -2.70
CA THR A 49 23.80 -14.01 -2.18
C THR A 49 24.67 -14.52 -1.03
N GLY A 50 24.48 -15.77 -0.59
CA GLY A 50 25.25 -16.38 0.50
C GLY A 50 24.91 -15.84 1.89
N GLY A 51 23.72 -15.26 2.07
CA GLY A 51 23.24 -14.77 3.36
C GLY A 51 22.59 -15.85 4.23
N ARG A 52 21.82 -15.39 5.24
CA ARG A 52 21.20 -16.27 6.25
C ARG A 52 19.72 -15.95 6.44
N VAL A 53 18.91 -17.01 6.46
CA VAL A 53 17.49 -16.96 6.85
C VAL A 53 17.38 -17.13 8.36
N ILE A 54 16.75 -16.17 9.02
CA ILE A 54 16.41 -16.22 10.45
C ILE A 54 14.90 -16.33 10.57
N ILE A 55 14.43 -17.37 11.27
CA ILE A 55 13.01 -17.52 11.60
C ILE A 55 12.76 -17.00 13.01
N SER A 56 11.92 -15.97 13.14
CA SER A 56 11.50 -15.36 14.41
C SER A 56 10.25 -14.49 14.22
N SER A 57 9.78 -13.86 15.29
CA SER A 57 8.83 -12.74 15.19
C SER A 57 9.42 -11.59 14.36
N LEU A 58 8.57 -10.76 13.75
CA LEU A 58 9.01 -9.56 13.02
C LEU A 58 8.94 -8.28 13.86
N ASP A 59 8.98 -8.44 15.18
CA ASP A 59 8.95 -7.35 16.17
C ASP A 59 10.37 -7.00 16.64
N ALA A 60 10.46 -6.07 17.60
CA ALA A 60 11.73 -5.67 18.22
C ALA A 60 12.59 -6.87 18.68
N LYS A 61 11.99 -7.93 19.24
CA LYS A 61 12.75 -9.09 19.73
C LYS A 61 13.38 -9.88 18.59
N GLY A 62 12.61 -10.10 17.52
CA GLY A 62 13.11 -10.80 16.35
C GLY A 62 14.19 -10.02 15.61
N VAL A 63 14.04 -8.70 15.48
CA VAL A 63 15.08 -7.83 14.90
C VAL A 63 16.36 -7.88 15.73
N ALA A 64 16.28 -7.77 17.06
CA ALA A 64 17.46 -7.88 17.91
C ALA A 64 18.18 -9.22 17.75
N LYS A 65 17.42 -10.32 17.68
CA LYS A 65 17.97 -11.66 17.41
C LYS A 65 18.68 -11.71 16.05
N ALA A 66 18.03 -11.22 14.99
CA ALA A 66 18.59 -11.20 13.65
C ALA A 66 19.89 -10.38 13.59
N ILE A 67 19.90 -9.17 14.15
CA ILE A 67 21.09 -8.31 14.21
C ILE A 67 22.25 -9.01 14.93
N ASN A 68 21.99 -9.66 16.07
CA ASN A 68 23.03 -10.41 16.79
C ASN A 68 23.55 -11.64 16.03
N GLU A 69 22.74 -12.24 15.15
CA GLU A 69 23.14 -13.43 14.39
C GLU A 69 23.95 -13.12 13.12
N VAL A 70 23.69 -11.97 12.47
CA VAL A 70 24.29 -11.67 11.16
C VAL A 70 25.05 -10.34 11.11
N ASN A 71 24.95 -9.49 12.13
CA ASN A 71 25.62 -8.20 12.21
C ASN A 71 25.50 -7.38 10.91
N PRO A 72 24.26 -7.04 10.47
CA PRO A 72 24.04 -6.37 9.20
C PRO A 72 24.51 -4.92 9.25
N ASP A 73 24.95 -4.40 8.10
CA ASP A 73 25.29 -3.00 7.91
C ASP A 73 24.04 -2.12 7.76
N ILE A 74 22.94 -2.71 7.27
CA ILE A 74 21.66 -2.01 7.09
C ILE A 74 20.47 -2.94 7.30
N VAL A 75 19.41 -2.41 7.90
CA VAL A 75 18.11 -3.09 8.04
C VAL A 75 17.09 -2.44 7.12
N VAL A 76 16.36 -3.24 6.34
CA VAL A 76 15.26 -2.81 5.48
C VAL A 76 13.96 -3.43 5.99
N ILE A 77 13.01 -2.60 6.39
CA ILE A 77 11.73 -3.07 6.95
C ILE A 77 10.64 -2.95 5.89
N GLY A 78 10.01 -4.09 5.57
CA GLY A 78 8.90 -4.12 4.63
C GLY A 78 7.53 -3.95 5.31
N PRO A 79 7.15 -4.81 6.27
CA PRO A 79 5.81 -4.80 6.88
C PRO A 79 5.51 -3.62 7.80
N GLU A 80 4.29 -3.10 7.67
CA GLU A 80 3.74 -2.06 8.52
C GLU A 80 3.63 -2.50 9.99
N GLU A 81 3.17 -3.73 10.25
CA GLU A 81 3.03 -4.25 11.62
C GLU A 81 4.40 -4.40 12.32
N SER A 82 5.49 -4.65 11.58
CA SER A 82 6.84 -4.62 12.13
C SER A 82 7.22 -3.23 12.64
N GLN A 83 6.88 -2.19 11.88
CA GLN A 83 7.11 -0.81 12.28
C GLN A 83 6.28 -0.47 13.52
N PHE A 84 5.00 -0.86 13.57
CA PHE A 84 4.12 -0.67 14.74
C PHE A 84 4.62 -1.44 15.98
N ALA A 85 5.28 -2.59 15.78
CA ALA A 85 5.86 -3.40 16.84
C ALA A 85 7.28 -2.99 17.26
N GLY A 86 7.81 -1.88 16.74
CA GLY A 86 9.11 -1.32 17.15
C GLY A 86 10.33 -2.02 16.55
N ALA A 87 10.16 -2.68 15.40
CA ALA A 87 11.28 -3.28 14.66
C ALA A 87 12.36 -2.23 14.31
N ALA A 88 11.94 -1.09 13.73
CA ALA A 88 12.84 0.02 13.40
C ALA A 88 13.48 0.62 14.65
N ASP A 89 12.68 0.88 15.70
CA ASP A 89 13.18 1.43 16.96
C ASP A 89 14.33 0.56 17.50
N LYS A 90 14.19 -0.77 17.45
CA LYS A 90 15.22 -1.68 17.95
C LYS A 90 16.50 -1.65 17.11
N ALA A 91 16.39 -1.66 15.79
CA ALA A 91 17.57 -1.60 14.92
C ALA A 91 18.35 -0.30 15.13
N ILE A 92 17.64 0.84 15.24
CA ILE A 92 18.22 2.16 15.53
C ILE A 92 18.88 2.17 16.92
N GLU A 93 18.24 1.63 17.95
CA GLU A 93 18.80 1.51 19.31
C GLU A 93 20.11 0.70 19.33
N MET A 94 20.20 -0.33 18.47
CA MET A 94 21.40 -1.15 18.32
C MET A 94 22.48 -0.52 17.42
N GLY A 95 22.25 0.71 16.93
CA GLY A 95 23.20 1.45 16.12
C GLY A 95 23.28 1.01 14.66
N VAL A 96 22.31 0.22 14.17
CA VAL A 96 22.29 -0.23 12.78
C VAL A 96 21.48 0.75 11.92
N PRO A 97 22.06 1.31 10.84
CA PRO A 97 21.33 2.09 9.85
C PRO A 97 20.05 1.36 9.38
N THR A 98 18.93 2.07 9.36
CA THR A 98 17.61 1.44 9.12
C THR A 98 16.84 2.23 8.07
N PHE A 99 16.39 1.51 7.02
CA PHE A 99 15.44 1.99 6.04
C PHE A 99 14.05 1.46 6.42
N GLY A 100 13.23 2.36 6.96
CA GLY A 100 12.03 2.05 7.72
C GLY A 100 11.93 2.99 8.92
N VAL A 101 10.73 3.23 9.39
CA VAL A 101 10.44 4.26 10.37
C VAL A 101 10.10 3.71 11.75
N PRO A 102 10.55 4.37 12.84
CA PRO A 102 10.15 4.03 14.20
C PRO A 102 8.65 4.21 14.42
N ARG A 103 8.10 3.56 15.45
CA ARG A 103 6.65 3.59 15.77
C ARG A 103 6.04 4.99 15.76
N ARG A 104 6.77 5.95 16.33
CA ARG A 104 6.34 7.35 16.45
C ARG A 104 6.12 8.05 15.11
N LEU A 105 6.78 7.59 14.03
CA LEU A 105 6.58 8.07 12.67
C LEU A 105 5.64 7.15 11.88
N ALA A 106 5.65 5.84 12.16
CA ALA A 106 4.70 4.86 11.57
C ALA A 106 3.23 5.13 11.94
N VAL A 107 2.99 5.94 12.98
CA VAL A 107 1.65 6.38 13.41
C VAL A 107 0.81 6.99 12.28
N ILE A 108 1.46 7.55 11.24
CA ILE A 108 0.78 8.09 10.06
C ILE A 108 -0.01 7.04 9.28
N GLU A 109 0.44 5.78 9.28
CA GLU A 109 -0.31 4.64 8.74
C GLU A 109 -1.12 3.96 9.84
N GLN A 110 -0.55 3.80 11.05
CA GLN A 110 -1.19 3.07 12.15
C GLN A 110 -2.53 3.69 12.56
N ASN A 111 -2.61 5.03 12.62
CA ASN A 111 -3.76 5.76 13.12
C ASN A 111 -4.31 6.72 12.05
N LYS A 112 -5.42 6.32 11.42
CA LYS A 112 -6.09 7.12 10.37
C LYS A 112 -6.61 8.45 10.89
N ALA A 113 -7.04 8.53 12.15
CA ALA A 113 -7.47 9.79 12.76
C ALA A 113 -6.30 10.77 12.89
N PHE A 114 -5.16 10.29 13.41
CA PHE A 114 -3.94 11.10 13.50
C PHE A 114 -3.53 11.63 12.12
N ALA A 115 -3.57 10.79 11.08
CA ALA A 115 -3.25 11.23 9.72
C ALA A 115 -4.15 12.37 9.24
N ARG A 116 -5.46 12.29 9.49
CA ARG A 116 -6.38 13.37 9.13
C ARG A 116 -6.19 14.62 9.97
N GLU A 117 -5.99 14.48 11.28
CA GLU A 117 -5.69 15.62 12.16
C GLU A 117 -4.45 16.37 11.71
N LEU A 118 -3.38 15.64 11.34
CA LEU A 118 -2.15 16.21 10.81
C LEU A 118 -2.43 17.02 9.53
N MET A 119 -3.18 16.46 8.58
CA MET A 119 -3.55 17.16 7.34
C MET A 119 -4.36 18.43 7.60
N TRP A 120 -5.34 18.37 8.51
CA TRP A 120 -6.17 19.52 8.87
C TRP A 120 -5.36 20.60 9.61
N LYS A 121 -4.52 20.21 10.57
CA LYS A 121 -3.67 21.12 11.35
C LYS A 121 -2.69 21.88 10.47
N HIS A 122 -2.08 21.20 9.50
CA HIS A 122 -1.07 21.78 8.60
C HIS A 122 -1.63 22.24 7.25
N LYS A 123 -2.96 22.26 7.09
CA LYS A 123 -3.66 22.68 5.86
C LYS A 123 -3.15 21.96 4.60
N ILE A 124 -2.87 20.68 4.72
CA ILE A 124 -2.41 19.85 3.60
C ILE A 124 -3.58 19.67 2.61
N PRO A 125 -3.39 19.92 1.31
CA PRO A 125 -4.45 19.76 0.32
C PRO A 125 -4.85 18.28 0.15
N GLY A 126 -5.96 18.03 -0.56
CA GLY A 126 -6.48 16.67 -0.76
C GLY A 126 -7.01 15.99 0.50
N ARG A 127 -7.22 16.73 1.60
CA ARG A 127 -7.79 16.24 2.87
C ARG A 127 -9.30 16.02 2.75
N LEU A 128 -9.82 15.01 3.45
CA LEU A 128 -11.25 14.75 3.59
C LEU A 128 -11.78 15.28 4.93
N ALA A 129 -13.05 15.70 4.96
CA ALA A 129 -13.74 15.90 6.22
C ALA A 129 -13.88 14.55 6.94
N PHE A 130 -13.67 14.55 8.25
CA PHE A 130 -13.73 13.33 9.04
C PHE A 130 -14.17 13.61 10.49
N ARG A 131 -14.59 12.55 11.17
CA ARG A 131 -14.69 12.48 12.62
C ARG A 131 -14.18 11.14 13.13
N ALA A 132 -13.48 11.17 14.25
CA ALA A 132 -13.01 9.98 14.96
C ALA A 132 -13.85 9.75 16.23
N PHE A 133 -13.99 8.49 16.62
CA PHE A 133 -14.82 8.06 17.74
C PHE A 133 -14.12 6.99 18.57
N LYS A 134 -14.08 7.23 19.88
CA LYS A 134 -13.63 6.26 20.91
C LYS A 134 -14.72 5.28 21.31
N ASP A 135 -15.98 5.68 21.15
CA ASP A 135 -17.17 4.87 21.47
C ASP A 135 -17.99 4.56 20.21
N ALA A 136 -18.41 3.30 20.07
CA ALA A 136 -19.20 2.87 18.92
C ALA A 136 -20.64 3.42 18.95
N GLY A 137 -21.21 3.65 20.13
CA GLY A 137 -22.53 4.25 20.31
C GLY A 137 -22.59 5.69 19.79
N ASP A 138 -21.59 6.51 20.13
CA ASP A 138 -21.45 7.88 19.63
C ASP A 138 -21.33 7.91 18.09
N ALA A 139 -20.54 7.00 17.53
CA ALA A 139 -20.42 6.84 16.07
C ALA A 139 -21.75 6.44 15.41
N VAL A 140 -22.52 5.55 16.05
CA VAL A 140 -23.88 5.16 15.60
C VAL A 140 -24.85 6.33 15.66
N GLU A 141 -24.78 7.20 16.68
CA GLU A 141 -25.63 8.40 16.73
C GLU A 141 -25.30 9.37 15.60
N TYR A 142 -24.01 9.59 15.35
CA TYR A 142 -23.54 10.44 14.25
C TYR A 142 -24.00 9.92 12.89
N ILE A 143 -23.84 8.62 12.64
CA ILE A 143 -24.05 8.04 11.31
C ILE A 143 -25.52 8.00 10.89
N LYS A 144 -26.46 7.98 11.84
CA LYS A 144 -27.92 8.05 11.58
C LYS A 144 -28.31 9.28 10.77
N ASN A 145 -27.58 10.38 10.96
CA ASN A 145 -27.87 11.64 10.29
C ASN A 145 -26.90 11.98 9.16
N ALA A 146 -25.80 11.23 9.03
CA ALA A 146 -24.79 11.47 8.01
C ALA A 146 -25.25 10.98 6.63
N GLY A 147 -24.93 11.74 5.59
CA GLY A 147 -25.17 11.37 4.18
C GLY A 147 -24.17 10.33 3.68
N SER A 148 -23.59 10.56 2.49
CA SER A 148 -22.56 9.68 1.93
C SER A 148 -21.28 9.72 2.78
N VAL A 149 -20.83 8.56 3.24
CA VAL A 149 -19.70 8.43 4.18
C VAL A 149 -18.88 7.17 3.90
N ALA A 150 -17.60 7.22 4.26
CA ALA A 150 -16.75 6.05 4.42
C ALA A 150 -16.55 5.77 5.91
N ILE A 151 -16.94 4.57 6.36
CA ILE A 151 -16.71 4.08 7.73
C ILE A 151 -15.47 3.21 7.68
N LYS A 152 -14.47 3.52 8.50
CA LYS A 152 -13.22 2.75 8.57
C LYS A 152 -12.84 2.49 10.02
N PRO A 153 -12.17 1.37 10.35
CA PRO A 153 -11.49 1.25 11.63
C PRO A 153 -10.39 2.32 11.73
N ALA A 154 -10.26 2.95 12.89
CA ALA A 154 -9.27 4.01 13.09
C ALA A 154 -7.84 3.47 13.04
N ARG A 155 -7.62 2.25 13.57
CA ARG A 155 -6.32 1.55 13.49
C ARG A 155 -6.18 0.84 12.15
N GLN A 156 -5.00 0.88 11.56
CA GLN A 156 -4.67 -0.02 10.45
C GLN A 156 -4.74 -1.49 10.89
N ALA A 157 -5.40 -2.33 10.08
CA ALA A 157 -5.60 -3.75 10.38
C ALA A 157 -5.68 -4.59 9.07
N GLY A 158 -4.81 -4.28 8.11
CA GLY A 158 -4.71 -4.99 6.82
C GLY A 158 -5.87 -4.74 5.86
N GLY A 159 -6.33 -3.49 5.73
CA GLY A 159 -7.37 -3.08 4.76
C GLY A 159 -8.80 -3.61 5.06
N LYS A 160 -9.01 -4.29 6.20
CA LYS A 160 -10.32 -4.84 6.56
C LYS A 160 -11.20 -3.78 7.21
N GLY A 161 -12.49 -3.81 6.88
CA GLY A 161 -13.53 -3.05 7.60
C GLY A 161 -13.87 -1.68 7.03
N VAL A 162 -13.30 -1.29 5.89
CA VAL A 162 -13.71 -0.09 5.15
C VAL A 162 -15.06 -0.35 4.48
N ARG A 163 -16.01 0.58 4.63
CA ARG A 163 -17.34 0.52 4.03
C ARG A 163 -17.77 1.90 3.56
N VAL A 164 -18.05 2.01 2.28
CA VAL A 164 -18.55 3.25 1.68
C VAL A 164 -20.06 3.14 1.49
N PHE A 165 -20.79 4.13 1.99
CA PHE A 165 -22.23 4.26 1.81
C PHE A 165 -22.52 5.49 0.95
N TRP A 166 -23.25 5.28 -0.15
CA TRP A 166 -23.72 6.33 -1.03
C TRP A 166 -25.19 6.62 -0.75
N GLU A 167 -25.46 7.80 -0.20
CA GLU A 167 -26.81 8.25 0.13
C GLU A 167 -27.14 9.56 -0.60
N ASN A 168 -27.86 9.44 -1.72
CA ASN A 168 -28.32 10.59 -2.49
C ASN A 168 -29.82 10.90 -2.27
N LEU A 169 -30.57 10.01 -1.61
CA LEU A 169 -32.04 10.07 -1.54
C LEU A 169 -32.54 9.99 -0.09
N ALA A 170 -33.23 11.04 0.35
CA ALA A 170 -33.67 11.21 1.74
C ALA A 170 -34.63 10.11 2.25
N TYR A 171 -35.37 9.43 1.36
CA TYR A 171 -36.30 8.37 1.76
C TYR A 171 -35.62 7.03 2.10
N LEU A 172 -34.34 6.85 1.77
CA LEU A 172 -33.57 5.65 2.11
C LEU A 172 -32.84 5.79 3.46
N ARG A 173 -32.93 6.97 4.11
CA ARG A 173 -32.16 7.33 5.31
C ARG A 173 -32.36 6.35 6.46
N ASP A 174 -33.60 5.97 6.75
CA ASP A 174 -33.91 5.08 7.87
C ASP A 174 -33.41 3.64 7.63
N ALA A 175 -33.60 3.11 6.42
CA ALA A 175 -33.14 1.77 6.04
C ALA A 175 -31.61 1.69 5.96
N MET A 176 -30.94 2.73 5.44
CA MET A 176 -29.49 2.80 5.39
C MET A 176 -28.87 3.08 6.76
N GLY A 177 -29.57 3.78 7.66
CA GLY A 177 -29.11 4.04 9.02
C GLY A 177 -28.82 2.76 9.79
N MET A 178 -29.66 1.73 9.66
CA MET A 178 -29.43 0.42 10.30
C MET A 178 -28.21 -0.31 9.73
N ALA A 179 -28.06 -0.31 8.40
CA ALA A 179 -26.90 -0.93 7.74
C ALA A 179 -25.59 -0.23 8.13
N LYS A 180 -25.59 1.11 8.11
CA LYS A 180 -24.46 1.94 8.56
C LYS A 180 -24.10 1.63 10.02
N ALA A 181 -25.09 1.56 10.90
CA ALA A 181 -24.87 1.24 12.32
C ALA A 181 -24.24 -0.16 12.52
N SER A 182 -24.68 -1.18 11.77
CA SER A 182 -24.05 -2.51 11.81
C SER A 182 -22.58 -2.44 11.38
N GLN A 183 -22.26 -1.69 10.32
CA GLN A 183 -20.88 -1.58 9.85
C GLN A 183 -19.98 -0.81 10.83
N VAL A 184 -20.51 0.19 11.54
CA VAL A 184 -19.79 0.84 12.65
C VAL A 184 -19.41 -0.18 13.73
N ILE A 185 -20.34 -1.05 14.11
CA ILE A 185 -20.09 -2.10 15.12
C ILE A 185 -19.03 -3.08 14.63
N ASP A 186 -19.12 -3.52 13.37
CA ASP A 186 -18.16 -4.46 12.78
C ASP A 186 -16.75 -3.85 12.67
N ALA A 187 -16.66 -2.58 12.27
CA ALA A 187 -15.41 -1.82 12.23
C ALA A 187 -14.79 -1.71 13.64
N ALA A 188 -15.57 -1.33 14.66
CA ALA A 188 -15.09 -1.27 16.04
C ALA A 188 -14.60 -2.63 16.55
N ARG A 189 -15.35 -3.71 16.29
CA ARG A 189 -14.95 -5.08 16.68
C ARG A 189 -13.62 -5.48 16.06
N SER A 190 -13.37 -5.13 14.79
CA SER A 190 -12.15 -5.50 14.08
C SER A 190 -10.86 -4.99 14.73
N VAL A 191 -10.95 -3.88 15.47
CA VAL A 191 -9.81 -3.26 16.16
C VAL A 191 -9.86 -3.35 17.68
N SER A 192 -10.96 -3.86 18.26
CA SER A 192 -11.17 -3.97 19.72
C SER A 192 -10.10 -4.75 20.49
N LYS A 193 -9.35 -5.62 19.81
CA LYS A 193 -8.23 -6.38 20.40
C LYS A 193 -6.95 -5.55 20.56
N TYR A 194 -6.86 -4.41 19.89
CA TYR A 194 -5.73 -3.51 19.97
C TYR A 194 -5.99 -2.43 21.03
N SER A 195 -4.93 -1.99 21.69
CA SER A 195 -4.95 -0.95 22.73
C SER A 195 -3.87 0.10 22.53
N ASP A 196 -3.31 0.15 21.30
CA ASP A 196 -2.24 1.06 20.91
C ASP A 196 -2.74 2.43 20.41
N ILE A 197 -4.05 2.59 20.19
CA ILE A 197 -4.72 3.87 19.90
C ILE A 197 -6.05 3.98 20.67
N GLU A 198 -6.50 5.21 20.91
CA GLU A 198 -7.75 5.47 21.66
C GLU A 198 -9.01 5.39 20.79
N ASP A 199 -8.93 5.87 19.53
CA ASP A 199 -10.06 5.87 18.61
C ASP A 199 -10.29 4.46 18.05
N LEU A 200 -11.57 4.08 17.93
CA LEU A 200 -11.97 2.80 17.33
C LEU A 200 -12.40 2.97 15.87
N ILE A 201 -13.07 4.07 15.56
CA ILE A 201 -13.73 4.30 14.27
C ILE A 201 -13.38 5.68 13.75
N ILE A 202 -13.16 5.77 12.44
CA ILE A 202 -13.16 7.03 11.71
C ILE A 202 -14.29 7.01 10.67
N ILE A 203 -15.03 8.11 10.59
CA ILE A 203 -16.09 8.33 9.60
C ILE A 203 -15.68 9.52 8.75
N GLU A 204 -15.51 9.29 7.46
CA GLU A 204 -15.00 10.27 6.50
C GLU A 204 -16.06 10.61 5.45
N GLU A 205 -15.86 11.74 4.78
CA GLU A 205 -16.54 12.03 3.51
C GLU A 205 -16.31 10.91 2.49
N ALA A 206 -17.39 10.41 1.90
CA ALA A 206 -17.29 9.49 0.77
C ALA A 206 -16.95 10.27 -0.50
N VAL A 207 -15.92 9.80 -1.22
CA VAL A 207 -15.52 10.33 -2.52
C VAL A 207 -15.51 9.20 -3.56
N THR A 208 -15.75 9.56 -4.82
CA THR A 208 -15.59 8.67 -5.97
C THR A 208 -14.56 9.22 -6.94
N GLY A 209 -13.94 8.30 -7.66
CA GLY A 209 -13.08 8.59 -8.78
C GLY A 209 -12.08 7.49 -9.07
N VAL A 210 -11.03 7.83 -9.79
CA VAL A 210 -10.02 6.87 -10.22
C VAL A 210 -8.87 6.83 -9.22
N GLU A 211 -8.64 5.65 -8.63
CA GLU A 211 -7.57 5.44 -7.64
C GLU A 211 -6.19 5.27 -8.26
N TYR A 212 -5.18 5.79 -7.57
CA TYR A 212 -3.76 5.61 -7.85
C TYR A 212 -2.93 5.84 -6.58
N THR A 213 -1.78 5.20 -6.47
CA THR A 213 -0.84 5.31 -5.36
C THR A 213 0.37 6.11 -5.80
N VAL A 214 0.79 7.07 -4.98
CA VAL A 214 2.06 7.81 -5.12
C VAL A 214 2.97 7.41 -3.97
N GLN A 215 4.17 6.93 -4.29
CA GLN A 215 5.16 6.48 -3.32
C GLN A 215 6.40 7.38 -3.42
N VAL A 216 6.97 7.78 -2.28
CA VAL A 216 8.24 8.53 -2.27
C VAL A 216 9.25 7.85 -1.36
N ILE A 217 10.49 7.72 -1.85
CA ILE A 217 11.64 7.40 -1.00
C ILE A 217 12.14 8.72 -0.41
N THR A 218 12.43 8.75 0.89
CA THR A 218 12.87 9.96 1.59
C THR A 218 13.98 9.67 2.59
N ASP A 219 14.88 10.65 2.74
CA ASP A 219 15.91 10.70 3.79
C ASP A 219 15.56 11.67 4.93
N GLY A 220 14.35 12.23 4.86
CA GLY A 220 13.79 13.24 5.76
C GLY A 220 14.02 14.68 5.30
N TYR A 221 14.92 14.91 4.34
CA TYR A 221 15.23 16.23 3.79
C TYR A 221 14.84 16.35 2.32
N SER A 222 15.02 15.26 1.57
CA SER A 222 14.80 15.16 0.13
C SER A 222 13.92 13.97 -0.18
N ILE A 223 13.22 14.04 -1.31
CA ILE A 223 12.35 12.96 -1.78
C ILE A 223 12.74 12.53 -3.20
N ILE A 224 12.58 11.24 -3.48
CA ILE A 224 12.54 10.67 -4.82
C ILE A 224 11.13 10.14 -5.02
N ALA A 225 10.39 10.77 -5.92
CA ALA A 225 9.04 10.33 -6.27
C ALA A 225 9.09 9.16 -7.25
N LEU A 226 8.45 8.06 -6.89
CA LEU A 226 8.31 6.87 -7.73
C LEU A 226 7.10 7.02 -8.67
N PRO A 227 7.08 6.33 -9.82
CA PRO A 227 5.96 6.36 -10.75
C PRO A 227 4.61 6.16 -10.06
N PRO A 228 3.54 6.88 -10.47
CA PRO A 228 2.21 6.63 -9.96
C PRO A 228 1.77 5.23 -10.40
N ILE A 229 1.18 4.46 -9.50
CA ILE A 229 0.77 3.08 -9.75
C ILE A 229 -0.71 2.93 -9.43
N GLN A 230 -1.47 2.30 -10.30
CA GLN A 230 -2.86 1.98 -9.99
C GLN A 230 -2.92 0.59 -9.36
N ASP A 231 -3.26 0.53 -8.07
CA ASP A 231 -3.68 -0.71 -7.39
C ASP A 231 -5.15 -1.03 -7.69
N HIS A 232 -5.52 -2.29 -7.47
CA HIS A 232 -6.87 -2.82 -7.61
C HIS A 232 -7.28 -3.49 -6.29
N PRO A 233 -7.79 -2.71 -5.31
CA PRO A 233 -8.01 -3.21 -3.95
C PRO A 233 -9.20 -4.15 -3.82
N HIS A 234 -10.08 -4.24 -4.82
CA HIS A 234 -11.25 -5.12 -4.79
C HIS A 234 -10.93 -6.54 -5.28
N ALA A 235 -11.50 -7.55 -4.62
CA ALA A 235 -11.18 -8.95 -4.85
C ALA A 235 -11.58 -9.48 -6.24
N PHE A 236 -12.62 -8.95 -6.88
CA PHE A 236 -13.16 -9.47 -8.14
C PHE A 236 -13.18 -8.42 -9.25
N ASP A 237 -13.35 -8.89 -10.49
CA ASP A 237 -13.37 -8.07 -11.70
C ASP A 237 -14.36 -6.91 -11.60
N TYR A 238 -14.05 -5.80 -12.27
CA TYR A 238 -14.85 -4.57 -12.29
C TYR A 238 -15.05 -3.92 -10.92
N ASP A 239 -14.07 -4.12 -10.03
CA ASP A 239 -14.02 -3.57 -8.68
C ASP A 239 -15.19 -3.99 -7.80
N VAL A 240 -15.61 -5.25 -7.94
CA VAL A 240 -16.67 -5.82 -7.11
C VAL A 240 -16.12 -6.72 -6.02
N GLY A 241 -16.97 -6.98 -5.03
CA GLY A 241 -16.60 -7.76 -3.86
C GLY A 241 -15.88 -6.91 -2.80
N PRO A 242 -15.28 -7.57 -1.81
CA PRO A 242 -14.66 -6.86 -0.71
C PRO A 242 -13.32 -6.24 -1.07
N GLU A 243 -12.99 -5.14 -0.39
CA GLU A 243 -11.62 -4.61 -0.33
C GLU A 243 -10.68 -5.64 0.31
N CYS A 244 -9.47 -5.66 -0.22
CA CYS A 244 -8.37 -6.53 0.16
C CYS A 244 -7.04 -5.77 -0.04
N GLY A 245 -5.90 -6.41 0.22
CA GLY A 245 -4.59 -5.76 0.07
C GLY A 245 -4.10 -5.62 -1.38
N GLY A 246 -4.98 -5.50 -2.38
CA GLY A 246 -4.60 -5.36 -3.80
C GLY A 246 -4.50 -6.68 -4.58
N MET A 247 -5.38 -6.90 -5.56
CA MET A 247 -5.36 -8.08 -6.45
C MET A 247 -4.38 -7.94 -7.63
N GLY A 248 -3.72 -6.79 -7.75
CA GLY A 248 -2.77 -6.51 -8.82
C GLY A 248 -2.66 -5.01 -9.07
N SER A 249 -1.63 -4.62 -9.79
CA SER A 249 -1.31 -3.22 -10.02
C SER A 249 -0.77 -3.00 -11.43
N ILE A 250 -0.88 -1.76 -11.91
CA ILE A 250 -0.39 -1.37 -13.23
C ILE A 250 0.37 -0.04 -13.18
N VAL A 251 1.29 0.12 -14.12
CA VAL A 251 1.94 1.40 -14.45
C VAL A 251 2.31 1.44 -15.92
N GLY A 252 2.39 2.63 -16.49
CA GLY A 252 2.97 2.89 -17.80
C GLY A 252 1.98 3.38 -18.86
N PRO A 253 2.46 3.57 -20.10
CA PRO A 253 3.86 3.42 -20.53
C PRO A 253 4.79 4.49 -19.89
N GLY A 254 5.92 4.05 -19.36
CA GLY A 254 6.89 4.91 -18.66
C GLY A 254 6.50 5.23 -17.21
N PRO A 255 7.06 6.28 -16.60
CA PRO A 255 6.74 6.68 -15.23
C PRO A 255 5.41 7.44 -15.11
N ARG A 256 4.35 6.96 -15.76
CA ARG A 256 3.03 7.61 -15.87
C ARG A 256 1.89 6.61 -15.75
N LEU A 257 0.67 7.11 -15.53
CA LEU A 257 -0.57 6.37 -15.72
C LEU A 257 -1.37 7.02 -16.85
N PRO A 258 -2.08 6.24 -17.68
CA PRO A 258 -2.71 6.75 -18.90
C PRO A 258 -3.85 7.74 -18.63
N PHE A 259 -4.40 7.75 -17.41
CA PHE A 259 -5.50 8.62 -17.01
C PHE A 259 -5.07 9.80 -16.12
N LEU A 260 -3.80 9.87 -15.72
CA LEU A 260 -3.28 10.86 -14.76
C LEU A 260 -2.37 11.87 -15.48
N LEU A 261 -2.64 13.17 -15.31
CA LEU A 261 -1.79 14.23 -15.87
C LEU A 261 -0.58 14.50 -14.99
N ASP A 262 0.51 15.01 -15.59
CA ASP A 262 1.74 15.33 -14.89
C ASP A 262 1.50 16.32 -13.72
N ASP A 263 0.67 17.35 -13.91
CA ASP A 263 0.32 18.31 -12.84
C ASP A 263 -0.44 17.65 -11.68
N GLU A 264 -1.34 16.70 -11.97
CA GLU A 264 -2.11 15.97 -10.95
C GLU A 264 -1.19 15.04 -10.14
N TYR A 265 -0.24 14.41 -10.82
CA TYR A 265 0.80 13.61 -10.19
C TYR A 265 1.71 14.47 -9.28
N TRP A 266 2.23 15.60 -9.78
CA TRP A 266 3.09 16.46 -8.97
C TRP A 266 2.34 17.16 -7.82
N GLU A 267 1.06 17.46 -7.97
CA GLU A 267 0.20 17.91 -6.85
C GLU A 267 0.11 16.82 -5.76
N SER A 268 -0.01 15.56 -6.14
CA SER A 268 -0.04 14.42 -5.22
C SER A 268 1.31 14.20 -4.53
N VAL A 269 2.42 14.34 -5.26
CA VAL A 269 3.78 14.28 -4.70
C VAL A 269 3.99 15.41 -3.67
N ASP A 270 3.53 16.63 -3.97
CA ASP A 270 3.61 17.76 -3.03
C ASP A 270 2.77 17.51 -1.76
N ILE A 271 1.60 16.87 -1.88
CA ILE A 271 0.80 16.44 -0.72
C ILE A 271 1.61 15.48 0.17
N VAL A 272 2.22 14.44 -0.40
CA VAL A 272 3.03 13.47 0.36
C VAL A 272 4.23 14.16 1.01
N LYS A 273 4.91 15.05 0.27
CA LYS A 273 6.04 15.84 0.78
C LYS A 273 5.66 16.69 1.99
N ARG A 274 4.58 17.47 1.90
CA ARG A 274 4.08 18.31 3.00
C ARG A 274 3.72 17.48 4.22
N THR A 275 3.19 16.28 4.03
CA THR A 275 2.90 15.35 5.11
C THR A 275 4.15 14.87 5.83
N ILE A 276 5.22 14.53 5.09
CA ILE A 276 6.51 14.20 5.70
C ILE A 276 7.01 15.38 6.53
N GLU A 277 7.03 16.59 5.97
CA GLU A 277 7.48 17.80 6.68
C GLU A 277 6.66 18.07 7.95
N ALA A 278 5.34 17.95 7.87
CA ALA A 278 4.44 18.14 9.00
C ALA A 278 4.65 17.07 10.08
N LEU A 279 4.73 15.79 9.68
CA LEU A 279 4.92 14.66 10.59
C LEU A 279 6.24 14.79 11.35
N GLN A 280 7.34 15.07 10.64
CA GLN A 280 8.65 15.28 11.27
C GLN A 280 8.63 16.45 12.25
N ARG A 281 7.90 17.53 11.93
CA ARG A 281 7.74 18.68 12.84
C ARG A 281 6.98 18.33 14.11
N GLU A 282 5.91 17.55 14.01
CA GLU A 282 5.10 17.15 15.17
C GLU A 282 5.80 16.11 16.05
N VAL A 283 6.49 15.15 15.43
CA VAL A 283 7.10 14.02 16.13
C VAL A 283 8.52 14.34 16.60
N GLY A 284 9.22 15.26 15.92
CA GLY A 284 10.60 15.63 16.23
C GLY A 284 11.62 14.57 15.83
N ASP A 285 11.37 13.84 14.74
CA ASP A 285 12.26 12.78 14.26
C ASP A 285 12.33 12.76 12.72
N ARG A 286 13.42 12.20 12.19
CA ARG A 286 13.70 12.13 10.75
C ARG A 286 13.01 10.92 10.13
N TYR A 287 12.22 11.15 9.08
CA TYR A 287 11.55 10.10 8.32
C TYR A 287 12.48 9.54 7.26
N VAL A 288 12.99 8.33 7.50
CA VAL A 288 13.88 7.61 6.57
C VAL A 288 13.20 6.34 6.09
N GLY A 289 12.88 6.25 4.81
CA GLY A 289 12.16 5.12 4.24
C GLY A 289 11.21 5.54 3.14
N VAL A 290 10.06 4.88 3.07
CA VAL A 290 9.01 5.18 2.10
C VAL A 290 7.79 5.77 2.80
N LEU A 291 7.22 6.82 2.22
CA LEU A 291 5.85 7.23 2.51
C LEU A 291 5.05 7.13 1.21
N SER A 292 3.92 6.44 1.28
CA SER A 292 3.01 6.25 0.17
C SER A 292 1.67 6.90 0.51
N GLY A 293 1.06 7.57 -0.45
CA GLY A 293 -0.32 8.01 -0.38
C GLY A 293 -1.15 7.24 -1.38
N GLN A 294 -2.23 6.60 -0.94
CA GLN A 294 -3.30 6.16 -1.83
C GLN A 294 -4.16 7.38 -2.14
N PHE A 295 -4.22 7.76 -3.40
CA PHE A 295 -4.99 8.88 -3.91
C PHE A 295 -6.17 8.39 -4.74
N MET A 296 -7.14 9.28 -4.88
CA MET A 296 -8.21 9.19 -5.84
C MET A 296 -8.29 10.51 -6.59
N LEU A 297 -8.37 10.46 -7.91
CA LEU A 297 -8.71 11.64 -8.69
C LEU A 297 -10.22 11.84 -8.59
N THR A 298 -10.66 12.80 -7.79
CA THR A 298 -12.07 13.04 -7.50
C THR A 298 -12.56 14.34 -8.15
N THR A 299 -13.85 14.63 -8.01
CA THR A 299 -14.42 15.92 -8.45
C THR A 299 -13.89 17.15 -7.66
N TYR A 300 -12.94 16.96 -6.74
CA TYR A 300 -12.16 18.00 -6.07
C TYR A 300 -10.68 18.05 -6.52
N GLY A 301 -10.26 17.14 -7.40
CA GLY A 301 -8.88 16.93 -7.83
C GLY A 301 -8.20 15.79 -7.06
N PRO A 302 -6.86 15.73 -7.06
CA PRO A 302 -6.10 14.77 -6.25
C PRO A 302 -6.53 14.78 -4.77
N THR A 303 -7.08 13.67 -4.31
CA THR A 303 -7.64 13.52 -2.96
C THR A 303 -7.00 12.33 -2.29
N LEU A 304 -6.42 12.52 -1.11
CA LEU A 304 -5.75 11.45 -0.39
C LEU A 304 -6.76 10.59 0.38
N ILE A 305 -6.75 9.29 0.12
CA ILE A 305 -7.60 8.29 0.77
C ILE A 305 -6.94 7.75 2.03
N GLU A 306 -5.68 7.36 2.00
CA GLU A 306 -4.90 6.95 3.17
C GLU A 306 -3.38 6.99 2.92
N TYR A 307 -2.59 6.87 3.99
CA TYR A 307 -1.14 6.77 3.92
C TYR A 307 -0.66 5.35 4.24
N TYR A 308 0.47 4.98 3.65
CA TYR A 308 1.26 3.82 4.05
C TYR A 308 2.69 4.24 4.35
N SER A 309 3.25 3.79 5.46
CA SER A 309 4.57 4.14 5.97
C SER A 309 5.69 3.25 5.43
N ARG A 310 5.45 2.63 4.27
CA ARG A 310 6.28 1.59 3.63
C ARG A 310 5.94 1.50 2.14
N PHE A 311 6.63 0.64 1.41
CA PHE A 311 6.28 0.31 0.02
C PHE A 311 4.89 -0.33 -0.09
N GLY A 312 4.15 0.04 -1.13
CA GLY A 312 2.90 -0.63 -1.53
C GLY A 312 3.11 -2.11 -1.87
N ASP A 313 2.09 -2.93 -1.67
CA ASP A 313 2.07 -4.32 -2.08
C ASP A 313 0.67 -4.57 -2.69
N PRO A 314 0.54 -4.81 -4.02
CA PRO A 314 1.59 -5.26 -4.95
C PRO A 314 2.38 -4.14 -5.65
N GLU A 315 2.15 -2.86 -5.35
CA GLU A 315 2.66 -1.74 -6.15
C GLU A 315 4.19 -1.69 -6.27
N VAL A 316 4.92 -2.13 -5.25
CA VAL A 316 6.39 -2.17 -5.26
C VAL A 316 6.94 -2.95 -6.45
N THR A 317 6.25 -4.01 -6.89
CA THR A 317 6.70 -4.85 -8.01
C THR A 317 6.80 -4.00 -9.29
N ASN A 318 5.79 -3.17 -9.55
CA ASN A 318 5.78 -2.27 -10.69
C ASN A 318 6.75 -1.11 -10.53
N ALA A 319 6.84 -0.52 -9.33
CA ALA A 319 7.77 0.57 -9.04
C ALA A 319 9.22 0.15 -9.32
N LEU A 320 9.65 -0.99 -8.76
CA LEU A 320 11.02 -1.48 -8.88
C LEU A 320 11.33 -2.05 -10.27
N ALA A 321 10.32 -2.49 -11.01
CA ALA A 321 10.48 -2.93 -12.39
C ALA A 321 10.73 -1.78 -13.36
N LEU A 322 10.23 -0.58 -13.07
CA LEU A 322 10.56 0.62 -13.85
C LEU A 322 11.85 1.28 -13.39
N LEU A 323 12.24 1.13 -12.12
CA LEU A 323 13.44 1.74 -11.58
C LEU A 323 14.72 1.24 -12.26
N GLU A 324 15.49 2.13 -12.88
CA GLU A 324 16.79 1.78 -13.48
C GLU A 324 17.97 2.01 -12.54
N ALA A 325 17.79 2.82 -11.50
CA ALA A 325 18.81 3.05 -10.49
C ALA A 325 19.04 1.81 -9.62
N ASP A 326 20.22 1.75 -9.01
CA ASP A 326 20.57 0.75 -8.01
C ASP A 326 19.79 1.02 -6.70
N LEU A 327 19.00 0.05 -6.25
CA LEU A 327 18.18 0.20 -5.06
C LEU A 327 19.01 0.27 -3.78
N LEU A 328 20.15 -0.44 -3.72
CA LEU A 328 21.05 -0.38 -2.57
C LEU A 328 21.61 1.03 -2.41
N GLU A 329 22.08 1.65 -3.50
CA GLU A 329 22.60 3.02 -3.47
C GLU A 329 21.55 4.03 -3.00
N LEU A 330 20.30 3.87 -3.42
CA LEU A 330 19.18 4.72 -2.98
C LEU A 330 18.90 4.56 -1.48
N ILE A 331 18.84 3.31 -1.00
CA ILE A 331 18.58 2.99 0.41
C ILE A 331 19.73 3.52 1.29
N GLU A 332 20.98 3.33 0.88
CA GLU A 332 22.15 3.86 1.57
C GLU A 332 22.14 5.38 1.66
N ALA A 333 21.92 6.05 0.53
CA ALA A 333 21.83 7.50 0.50
C ALA A 333 20.67 8.00 1.37
N ALA A 334 19.57 7.25 1.44
CA ALA A 334 18.45 7.60 2.31
C ALA A 334 18.85 7.52 3.79
N VAL A 335 19.46 6.42 4.24
CA VAL A 335 19.87 6.31 5.65
C VAL A 335 20.97 7.30 6.04
N GLU A 336 21.82 7.70 5.09
CA GLU A 336 22.91 8.66 5.28
C GLU A 336 22.49 10.13 5.13
N GLY A 337 21.27 10.44 4.67
CA GLY A 337 20.84 11.83 4.47
C GLY A 337 21.47 12.48 3.24
N ARG A 338 21.74 11.71 2.19
CA ARG A 338 22.39 12.16 0.94
C ARG A 338 21.53 11.90 -0.29
N LEU A 339 20.21 11.71 -0.12
CA LEU A 339 19.33 11.27 -1.21
C LEU A 339 19.27 12.28 -2.37
N SER A 340 19.42 13.58 -2.09
CA SER A 340 19.48 14.64 -3.10
C SER A 340 20.63 14.52 -4.10
N SER A 341 21.66 13.73 -3.77
CA SER A 341 22.84 13.54 -4.62
C SER A 341 22.77 12.32 -5.54
N VAL A 342 21.77 11.45 -5.34
CA VAL A 342 21.63 10.21 -6.11
C VAL A 342 20.99 10.50 -7.46
N LYS A 343 21.57 9.94 -8.52
CA LYS A 343 20.96 9.95 -9.85
C LYS A 343 20.00 8.77 -9.95
N TYR A 344 18.83 9.02 -10.50
CA TYR A 344 17.85 7.97 -10.77
C TYR A 344 17.14 8.24 -12.10
N SER A 345 16.72 7.16 -12.73
CA SER A 345 15.84 7.17 -13.91
C SER A 345 14.86 6.01 -13.81
N PHE A 346 13.80 6.12 -14.60
CA PHE A 346 12.82 5.08 -14.79
C PHE A 346 12.76 4.73 -16.27
N ARG A 347 12.48 3.46 -16.57
CA ARG A 347 12.30 2.99 -17.94
C ARG A 347 11.22 3.80 -18.63
N ASP A 348 11.55 4.37 -19.77
CA ASP A 348 10.59 4.99 -20.68
C ASP A 348 9.82 3.93 -21.49
N ASN A 349 8.62 4.28 -21.95
CA ASN A 349 7.82 3.48 -22.88
C ASN A 349 7.55 2.02 -22.44
N THR A 350 7.64 1.73 -21.14
CA THR A 350 7.42 0.40 -20.58
C THR A 350 6.11 0.37 -19.79
N VAL A 351 5.26 -0.62 -20.06
CA VAL A 351 4.10 -0.96 -19.24
C VAL A 351 4.46 -2.14 -18.34
N ALA A 352 4.09 -2.06 -17.07
CA ALA A 352 4.16 -3.19 -16.14
C ALA A 352 2.77 -3.51 -15.60
N ILE A 353 2.42 -4.80 -15.61
CA ILE A 353 1.16 -5.31 -15.05
C ILE A 353 1.51 -6.44 -14.10
N THR A 354 1.09 -6.30 -12.84
CA THR A 354 1.19 -7.32 -11.80
C THR A 354 -0.18 -7.87 -11.49
N LYS A 355 -0.32 -9.20 -11.41
CA LYS A 355 -1.54 -9.88 -10.97
C LYS A 355 -1.26 -10.81 -9.81
N ALA A 356 -2.03 -10.67 -8.73
CA ALA A 356 -1.97 -11.57 -7.60
C ALA A 356 -2.86 -12.80 -7.85
N VAL A 357 -2.34 -13.97 -7.49
CA VAL A 357 -3.08 -15.23 -7.47
C VAL A 357 -3.37 -15.59 -6.02
N ALA A 358 -4.64 -15.77 -5.69
CA ALA A 358 -5.09 -16.09 -4.34
C ALA A 358 -5.92 -17.38 -4.30
N PRO A 359 -5.86 -18.17 -3.21
CA PRO A 359 -6.78 -19.27 -2.99
C PRO A 359 -8.18 -18.75 -2.64
N VAL A 360 -9.23 -19.42 -3.13
CA VAL A 360 -10.61 -19.14 -2.72
C VAL A 360 -10.73 -19.22 -1.20
N GLY A 361 -11.35 -18.21 -0.60
CA GLY A 361 -11.38 -17.96 0.85
C GLY A 361 -10.77 -16.60 1.18
N TYR A 362 -9.71 -16.18 0.50
CA TYR A 362 -9.22 -14.81 0.58
C TYR A 362 -10.30 -13.82 0.05
N PRO A 363 -10.49 -12.63 0.66
CA PRO A 363 -9.79 -12.10 1.84
C PRO A 363 -10.46 -12.38 3.20
N HIS A 364 -11.67 -12.95 3.21
CA HIS A 364 -12.52 -13.00 4.41
C HIS A 364 -12.49 -14.33 5.16
N ASN A 365 -12.44 -15.46 4.46
CA ASN A 365 -12.39 -16.79 5.05
C ASN A 365 -10.96 -17.36 4.95
N ARG A 366 -10.09 -16.85 5.83
CA ARG A 366 -8.67 -17.22 5.84
C ARG A 366 -8.45 -18.71 6.13
N ASP A 367 -9.28 -19.32 6.97
CA ASP A 367 -9.18 -20.74 7.32
C ASP A 367 -9.42 -21.63 6.11
N MET A 368 -10.34 -21.25 5.22
CA MET A 368 -10.53 -21.92 3.93
C MET A 368 -9.33 -21.76 2.99
N ALA A 369 -8.57 -20.68 3.12
CA ALA A 369 -7.47 -20.31 2.23
C ALA A 369 -6.09 -20.83 2.68
N ILE A 370 -5.95 -21.37 3.89
CA ILE A 370 -4.68 -21.91 4.44
C ILE A 370 -4.48 -23.39 4.03
N ASN A 371 -3.21 -23.80 3.93
CA ASN A 371 -2.76 -25.19 3.74
C ASN A 371 -3.23 -25.84 2.43
N ARG A 372 -3.53 -25.02 1.41
CA ARG A 372 -3.88 -25.50 0.07
C ARG A 372 -2.62 -25.80 -0.72
N THR A 373 -2.64 -26.88 -1.49
CA THR A 373 -1.51 -27.27 -2.32
C THR A 373 -1.48 -26.37 -3.55
N ILE A 374 -0.34 -25.78 -3.87
CA ILE A 374 -0.14 -25.03 -5.12
C ILE A 374 1.00 -25.66 -5.93
N THR A 375 0.80 -25.71 -7.25
CA THR A 375 1.81 -26.03 -8.25
C THR A 375 2.16 -24.77 -9.02
N ILE A 376 3.45 -24.48 -9.13
CA ILE A 376 3.98 -23.31 -9.84
C ILE A 376 5.01 -23.81 -10.84
N ASN A 377 4.77 -23.58 -12.14
CA ASN A 377 5.78 -23.87 -13.16
C ASN A 377 6.68 -22.64 -13.38
N GLU A 378 7.62 -22.43 -12.46
CA GLU A 378 8.56 -21.30 -12.47
C GLU A 378 9.32 -21.19 -13.79
N SER A 379 9.74 -22.33 -14.35
CA SER A 379 10.49 -22.36 -15.61
C SER A 379 9.66 -21.89 -16.81
N ALA A 380 8.35 -22.18 -16.84
CA ALA A 380 7.46 -21.72 -17.89
C ALA A 380 7.16 -20.23 -17.75
N ILE A 381 6.93 -19.76 -16.52
CA ILE A 381 6.72 -18.33 -16.22
C ILE A 381 7.92 -17.50 -16.69
N ALA A 382 9.14 -17.93 -16.35
CA ALA A 382 10.37 -17.26 -16.77
C ALA A 382 10.55 -17.27 -18.29
N LYS A 383 10.29 -18.41 -18.96
CA LYS A 383 10.37 -18.52 -20.43
C LYS A 383 9.36 -17.63 -21.16
N LEU A 384 8.21 -17.36 -20.54
CA LEU A 384 7.20 -16.44 -21.05
C LEU A 384 7.56 -14.96 -20.82
N GLY A 385 8.61 -14.68 -20.05
CA GLY A 385 9.11 -13.33 -19.80
C GLY A 385 8.49 -12.63 -18.59
N CYS A 386 7.90 -13.38 -17.65
CA CYS A 386 7.33 -12.82 -16.43
C CYS A 386 8.28 -12.99 -15.22
N SER A 387 8.18 -12.05 -14.29
CA SER A 387 8.72 -12.19 -12.94
C SER A 387 7.67 -12.81 -12.02
N LEU A 388 8.12 -13.64 -11.09
CA LEU A 388 7.27 -14.28 -10.08
C LEU A 388 7.72 -13.84 -8.69
N PHE A 389 6.78 -13.31 -7.91
CA PHE A 389 7.02 -12.96 -6.52
C PHE A 389 6.18 -13.83 -5.58
N TYR A 390 6.83 -14.47 -4.60
CA TYR A 390 6.17 -15.32 -3.61
C TYR A 390 5.58 -14.44 -2.50
N GLY A 391 4.28 -14.56 -2.25
CA GLY A 391 3.59 -13.87 -1.17
C GLY A 391 3.34 -14.80 0.02
N SER A 392 2.07 -15.03 0.33
CA SER A 392 1.59 -15.81 1.47
C SER A 392 1.63 -17.32 1.19
N ILE A 393 2.85 -17.84 1.01
CA ILE A 393 3.11 -19.22 0.64
C ILE A 393 4.43 -19.70 1.25
N GLU A 394 4.48 -20.97 1.63
CA GLU A 394 5.70 -21.62 2.12
C GLU A 394 5.96 -22.93 1.38
N ARG A 395 7.20 -23.43 1.46
CA ARG A 395 7.57 -24.73 0.91
C ARG A 395 7.77 -25.75 2.02
N ILE A 396 6.87 -26.73 2.10
CA ILE A 396 6.93 -27.83 3.07
C ILE A 396 7.06 -29.15 2.31
N ASN A 397 8.08 -29.95 2.63
CA ASN A 397 8.33 -31.28 2.04
C ASN A 397 8.33 -31.27 0.50
N GLY A 398 8.86 -30.20 -0.10
CA GLY A 398 8.95 -30.04 -1.55
C GLY A 398 7.71 -29.47 -2.23
N ALA A 399 6.57 -29.33 -1.52
CA ALA A 399 5.32 -28.78 -2.05
C ALA A 399 5.07 -27.36 -1.55
N TYR A 400 4.43 -26.53 -2.38
CA TYR A 400 4.00 -25.19 -1.97
C TYR A 400 2.65 -25.23 -1.24
N ARG A 401 2.57 -24.51 -0.12
CA ARG A 401 1.39 -24.44 0.77
C ARG A 401 0.99 -23.00 1.04
N THR A 402 -0.30 -22.69 0.90
CA THR A 402 -0.83 -21.34 1.16
C THR A 402 -0.94 -21.00 2.64
N LEU A 403 -0.79 -19.72 2.97
CA LEU A 403 -0.90 -19.18 4.33
C LEU A 403 -2.11 -18.24 4.54
N GLY A 404 -3.06 -18.30 3.60
CA GLY A 404 -4.38 -17.67 3.71
C GLY A 404 -4.51 -16.28 3.11
N SER A 405 -3.50 -15.80 2.38
CA SER A 405 -3.55 -14.55 1.62
C SER A 405 -3.11 -14.79 0.16
N ARG A 406 -2.87 -13.71 -0.59
CA ARG A 406 -2.31 -13.74 -1.96
C ARG A 406 -1.06 -14.61 -1.97
N ALA A 407 -1.09 -15.69 -2.75
CA ALA A 407 -0.06 -16.73 -2.70
C ALA A 407 1.18 -16.32 -3.49
N VAL A 408 0.97 -15.79 -4.69
CA VAL A 408 2.02 -15.26 -5.55
C VAL A 408 1.53 -14.05 -6.35
N GLU A 409 2.48 -13.26 -6.83
CA GLU A 409 2.26 -12.16 -7.75
C GLU A 409 3.07 -12.41 -9.02
N VAL A 410 2.41 -12.32 -10.17
CA VAL A 410 3.03 -12.52 -11.48
C VAL A 410 3.04 -11.18 -12.19
N MET A 411 4.23 -10.74 -12.61
CA MET A 411 4.40 -9.47 -13.28
C MET A 411 4.94 -9.67 -14.69
N ALA A 412 4.32 -9.00 -15.66
CA ALA A 412 4.83 -8.90 -17.02
C ALA A 412 5.16 -7.46 -17.39
N LEU A 413 6.19 -7.30 -18.22
CA LEU A 413 6.52 -6.05 -18.90
C LEU A 413 6.08 -6.12 -20.36
N GLY A 414 5.76 -4.98 -20.95
CA GLY A 414 5.43 -4.86 -22.36
C GLY A 414 5.56 -3.43 -22.87
N ASN A 415 5.58 -3.27 -24.19
CA ASN A 415 5.60 -1.95 -24.83
C ASN A 415 4.20 -1.30 -24.84
N THR A 416 3.16 -2.13 -24.76
CA THR A 416 1.76 -1.71 -24.66
C THR A 416 1.05 -2.48 -23.56
N TYR A 417 -0.09 -1.95 -23.11
CA TYR A 417 -0.97 -2.65 -22.17
C TYR A 417 -1.42 -4.01 -22.70
N GLN A 418 -1.75 -4.11 -24.00
CA GLN A 418 -2.17 -5.38 -24.61
C GLN A 418 -1.06 -6.44 -24.55
N ASP A 419 0.20 -6.06 -24.79
CA ASP A 419 1.34 -6.98 -24.79
C ASP A 419 1.63 -7.52 -23.39
N ALA A 420 1.72 -6.61 -22.41
CA ALA A 420 1.93 -6.97 -21.01
C ALA A 420 0.77 -7.82 -20.48
N TYR A 421 -0.47 -7.45 -20.81
CA TYR A 421 -1.69 -8.16 -20.40
C TYR A 421 -1.72 -9.60 -20.93
N SER A 422 -1.50 -9.76 -22.24
CA SER A 422 -1.49 -11.08 -22.89
C SER A 422 -0.39 -11.98 -22.35
N THR A 423 0.71 -11.39 -21.89
CA THR A 423 1.85 -12.12 -21.32
C THR A 423 1.58 -12.54 -19.88
N VAL A 424 1.10 -11.62 -19.02
CA VAL A 424 0.79 -11.96 -17.63
C VAL A 424 -0.29 -13.02 -17.52
N GLU A 425 -1.34 -12.99 -18.38
CA GLU A 425 -2.39 -14.01 -18.37
C GLU A 425 -1.85 -15.42 -18.68
N ARG A 426 -0.96 -15.54 -19.67
CA ARG A 426 -0.29 -16.81 -20.01
C ARG A 426 0.61 -17.31 -18.88
N CYS A 427 1.23 -16.40 -18.13
CA CYS A 427 2.08 -16.74 -16.99
C CYS A 427 1.25 -17.15 -15.78
N VAL A 428 0.16 -16.44 -15.47
CA VAL A 428 -0.74 -16.77 -14.36
C VAL A 428 -1.34 -18.17 -14.55
N SER A 429 -1.64 -18.58 -15.79
CA SER A 429 -2.11 -19.93 -16.09
C SER A 429 -1.10 -21.06 -15.75
N GLN A 430 0.13 -20.72 -15.39
CA GLN A 430 1.16 -21.66 -14.92
C GLN A 430 1.16 -21.86 -13.39
N VAL A 431 0.23 -21.18 -12.70
CA VAL A 431 -0.04 -21.34 -11.27
C VAL A 431 -1.37 -22.07 -11.13
N SER A 432 -1.35 -23.24 -10.50
CA SER A 432 -2.54 -24.06 -10.34
C SER A 432 -2.55 -24.76 -9.00
N SER A 433 -3.67 -25.40 -8.67
CA SER A 433 -3.80 -26.23 -7.49
C SER A 433 -4.52 -27.52 -7.90
N PRO A 434 -4.05 -28.70 -7.46
CA PRO A 434 -4.71 -29.97 -7.77
C PRO A 434 -6.01 -30.17 -6.99
N ASP A 435 -6.15 -29.51 -5.84
CA ASP A 435 -7.16 -29.79 -4.82
C ASP A 435 -7.95 -28.55 -4.36
N TRP A 436 -7.64 -27.36 -4.88
CA TRP A 436 -8.32 -26.13 -4.49
C TRP A 436 -8.49 -25.17 -5.66
N GLN A 437 -9.49 -24.29 -5.58
CA GLN A 437 -9.66 -23.24 -6.56
C GLN A 437 -8.74 -22.06 -6.23
N LEU A 438 -7.99 -21.62 -7.23
CA LEU A 438 -7.26 -20.35 -7.22
C LEU A 438 -8.02 -19.33 -8.09
N PHE A 439 -7.85 -18.06 -7.81
CA PHE A 439 -8.38 -16.98 -8.62
C PHE A 439 -7.42 -15.80 -8.70
N HIS A 440 -7.54 -15.05 -9.78
CA HIS A 440 -6.95 -13.74 -10.02
C HIS A 440 -7.98 -12.88 -10.76
N ARG A 441 -7.80 -11.56 -10.77
CA ARG A 441 -8.65 -10.66 -11.56
C ARG A 441 -8.23 -10.67 -13.02
N LEU A 442 -9.20 -10.89 -13.92
CA LEU A 442 -8.96 -10.91 -15.36
C LEU A 442 -8.83 -9.49 -15.90
N ASP A 443 -9.56 -8.52 -15.37
CA ASP A 443 -9.65 -7.18 -15.93
C ASP A 443 -8.43 -6.27 -15.69
N ILE A 444 -7.57 -6.60 -14.72
CA ILE A 444 -6.38 -5.80 -14.38
C ILE A 444 -5.45 -5.66 -15.59
N GLY A 445 -5.24 -4.41 -16.01
CA GLY A 445 -4.40 -4.05 -17.16
C GLY A 445 -5.01 -4.39 -18.52
N SER A 446 -6.27 -4.83 -18.57
CA SER A 446 -7.00 -5.03 -19.83
C SER A 446 -7.21 -3.70 -20.57
N PRO A 447 -7.24 -3.68 -21.91
CA PRO A 447 -7.55 -2.46 -22.66
C PRO A 447 -8.91 -1.85 -22.29
N GLU A 448 -9.90 -2.68 -21.95
CA GLU A 448 -11.24 -2.23 -21.55
C GLU A 448 -11.18 -1.44 -20.24
N LEU A 449 -10.58 -2.01 -19.19
CA LEU A 449 -10.48 -1.35 -17.89
C LEU A 449 -9.65 -0.06 -17.99
N VAL A 450 -8.52 -0.10 -18.70
CA VAL A 450 -7.69 1.08 -18.92
C VAL A 450 -8.48 2.20 -19.62
N SER A 451 -9.22 1.87 -20.70
CA SER A 451 -10.05 2.86 -21.41
C SER A 451 -11.15 3.44 -20.53
N ARG A 452 -11.77 2.61 -19.68
CA ARG A 452 -12.77 3.06 -18.71
C ARG A 452 -12.18 4.05 -17.71
N ARG A 453 -10.96 3.80 -17.20
CA ARG A 453 -10.28 4.71 -16.25
C ARG A 453 -9.93 6.06 -16.87
N ILE A 454 -9.51 6.07 -18.13
CA ILE A 454 -9.24 7.31 -18.86
C ILE A 454 -10.52 8.15 -18.96
N ALA A 455 -11.62 7.56 -19.44
CA ALA A 455 -12.90 8.25 -19.59
C ALA A 455 -13.47 8.77 -18.25
N GLU A 456 -13.34 7.98 -17.18
CA GLU A 456 -13.75 8.37 -15.83
C GLU A 456 -12.92 9.57 -15.32
N ALA A 457 -11.60 9.52 -15.46
CA ALA A 457 -10.71 10.60 -15.07
C ALA A 457 -10.97 11.89 -15.85
N GLU A 458 -11.21 11.81 -17.16
CA GLU A 458 -11.55 12.97 -17.99
C GLU A 458 -12.85 13.65 -17.54
N THR A 459 -13.89 12.86 -17.26
CA THR A 459 -15.17 13.37 -16.75
C THR A 459 -14.99 14.10 -15.43
N ILE A 460 -14.25 13.48 -14.50
CA ILE A 460 -13.94 14.05 -13.20
C ILE A 460 -13.14 15.35 -13.32
N ARG A 461 -12.16 15.37 -14.23
CA ARG A 461 -11.29 16.51 -14.48
C ARG A 461 -12.03 17.74 -14.93
N GLN A 462 -13.01 17.59 -15.82
CA GLN A 462 -13.87 18.69 -16.24
C GLN A 462 -14.60 19.33 -15.05
N VAL A 463 -15.05 18.52 -14.09
CA VAL A 463 -15.77 19.01 -12.91
C VAL A 463 -14.84 19.77 -11.95
N TYR A 464 -13.71 19.18 -11.57
CA TYR A 464 -12.86 19.81 -10.54
C TYR A 464 -12.16 21.06 -11.07
N THR A 465 -11.73 21.06 -12.33
CA THR A 465 -11.11 22.24 -12.96
C THR A 465 -12.10 23.39 -13.04
N TRP A 466 -13.35 23.13 -13.45
CA TRP A 466 -14.41 24.12 -13.45
C TRP A 466 -14.67 24.68 -12.04
N ARG A 467 -14.74 23.82 -11.01
CA ARG A 467 -14.90 24.27 -9.62
C ARG A 467 -13.75 25.16 -9.16
N ARG A 468 -12.49 24.77 -9.43
CA ARG A 468 -11.29 25.55 -9.07
C ARG A 468 -11.32 26.94 -9.72
N LEU A 469 -11.64 27.01 -11.01
CA LEU A 469 -11.74 28.29 -11.77
C LEU A 469 -12.79 29.25 -11.18
N HIS A 470 -13.86 28.72 -10.60
CA HIS A 470 -14.94 29.52 -10.01
C HIS A 470 -14.83 29.66 -8.47
N GLY A 471 -13.73 29.21 -7.87
CA GLY A 471 -13.52 29.28 -6.43
C GLY A 471 -14.48 28.44 -5.58
N LEU A 472 -15.09 27.40 -6.17
CA LEU A 472 -16.01 26.49 -5.51
C LEU A 472 -15.27 25.36 -4.79
N GLY A 473 -15.92 24.73 -3.81
CA GLY A 473 -15.36 23.60 -3.05
C GLY A 473 -14.39 23.99 -1.95
N LYS A 474 -14.25 25.29 -1.63
CA LYS A 474 -13.37 25.78 -0.56
C LYS A 474 -13.95 25.62 0.83
N VAL A 475 -15.28 25.68 0.98
CA VAL A 475 -15.93 25.60 2.29
C VAL A 475 -17.10 24.65 2.22
N ARG A 476 -17.18 23.73 3.18
CA ARG A 476 -18.33 22.85 3.41
C ARG A 476 -18.90 23.13 4.79
N VAL A 477 -20.22 23.22 4.89
CA VAL A 477 -20.93 23.41 6.16
C VAL A 477 -21.81 22.22 6.42
N ASP A 478 -21.48 21.44 7.45
CA ASP A 478 -22.33 20.37 7.94
C ASP A 478 -23.22 20.90 9.06
N TRP A 479 -24.53 20.83 8.87
CA TRP A 479 -25.51 21.22 9.89
C TRP A 479 -26.31 20.01 10.36
N VAL A 480 -26.24 19.75 11.66
CA VAL A 480 -27.05 18.73 12.33
C VAL A 480 -28.08 19.45 13.20
N PRO A 481 -29.38 19.16 13.06
CA PRO A 481 -30.42 19.77 13.90
C PRO A 481 -30.08 19.70 15.39
N GLY A 482 -30.21 20.82 16.10
CA GLY A 482 -29.89 20.92 17.53
C GLY A 482 -28.39 21.06 17.87
N ARG A 483 -27.49 21.10 16.88
CA ARG A 483 -26.04 21.33 17.08
C ARG A 483 -25.57 22.58 16.35
N ARG A 484 -24.42 23.13 16.76
CA ARG A 484 -23.78 24.25 16.03
C ARG A 484 -23.31 23.74 14.64
N PRO A 485 -23.44 24.56 13.57
CA PRO A 485 -22.88 24.22 12.27
C PRO A 485 -21.38 23.94 12.38
N ILE A 486 -20.93 22.91 11.65
CA ILE A 486 -19.51 22.55 11.54
C ILE A 486 -19.03 23.08 10.20
N VAL A 487 -17.98 23.90 10.21
CA VAL A 487 -17.41 24.49 8.99
C VAL A 487 -16.08 23.83 8.71
N TYR A 488 -15.97 23.20 7.55
CA TYR A 488 -14.73 22.67 6.99
C TYR A 488 -14.21 23.65 5.95
N ASP A 489 -13.06 24.26 6.23
CA ASP A 489 -12.38 25.17 5.32
C ASP A 489 -11.19 24.46 4.65
N TYR A 490 -11.37 24.17 3.37
CA TYR A 490 -10.42 23.48 2.50
C TYR A 490 -9.42 24.45 1.84
N SER A 491 -9.49 25.76 2.14
CA SER A 491 -8.50 26.72 1.67
C SER A 491 -7.09 26.52 2.22
#